data_AF-A0A928GQD2-F1
#
_entry.id   AF-A0A928GQD2-F1
#
_cell.length_a   1.000
_cell.length_b   1.000
_cell.length_c   1.000
_cell.angle_alpha   90.00
_cell.angle_beta   90.00
_cell.angle_gamma   90.00
#
_symmetry.space_group_name_H-M   'P 1'
#
loop_
_entity.id
_entity.type
_entity.pdbx_description
1 polymer ?
#
loop_
_entity_poly.entity_id
_entity_poly.type
_entity_poly.pdbx_seq_one_letter_code
_entity_poly.pdbx_strand_id
1 'polypeptide(L)'
;MKLLSKISIILILFSLMACNNEPSMKRIDMMEKQISTIEKKYQKTETAFDELVDDCAELDEFLRNNNTPKPEMQLLRAYLQQYEDERDNINEDIEYSKLQISNLKYDLEQSLYNDSLREVYLSSEEKAVNKIEAQLDYFLDRFEKQSEFVKNAVKQ
;
A
#
# COMPACT_ATOMS: atom_id res chain seq x y z
N MET A 1 -0.50 52.64 -7.02
CA MET A 1 -0.07 52.67 -5.60
C MET A 1 -1.31 52.34 -4.76
N LYS A 2 -1.52 51.08 -4.36
CA LYS A 2 -1.00 50.41 -3.14
C LYS A 2 -1.20 51.26 -1.88
N LEU A 3 -2.13 50.86 -1.01
CA LEU A 3 -1.90 50.26 0.31
C LEU A 3 -3.18 50.33 1.16
N LEU A 4 -3.32 49.38 2.09
CA LEU A 4 -4.37 49.27 3.12
C LEU A 4 -5.65 48.52 2.74
N SER A 5 -5.47 47.30 2.25
CA SER A 5 -6.38 46.20 2.60
C SER A 5 -5.50 44.98 2.87
N LYS A 6 -5.82 44.20 3.90
CA LYS A 6 -5.10 43.01 4.43
C LYS A 6 -4.21 43.22 5.65
N ILE A 7 -4.76 43.73 6.75
CA ILE A 7 -4.31 43.34 8.10
C ILE A 7 -5.55 43.27 8.99
N SER A 8 -6.34 42.20 8.89
CA SER A 8 -7.36 41.89 9.91
C SER A 8 -7.90 40.45 9.87
N ILE A 9 -7.46 39.57 8.98
CA ILE A 9 -7.97 38.18 8.91
C ILE A 9 -6.80 37.20 8.71
N ILE A 10 -5.80 37.24 9.60
CA ILE A 10 -4.87 36.13 9.82
C ILE A 10 -4.52 36.14 11.31
N LEU A 11 -5.49 35.84 12.18
CA LEU A 11 -5.22 35.64 13.61
C LEU A 11 -6.21 34.69 14.29
N ILE A 12 -7.01 33.94 13.53
CA ILE A 12 -7.89 32.90 14.07
C ILE A 12 -7.88 31.70 13.13
N LEU A 13 -6.73 31.03 13.01
CA LEU A 13 -6.63 29.68 12.44
C LEU A 13 -5.52 28.84 13.10
N PHE A 14 -5.00 29.26 14.26
CA PHE A 14 -3.98 28.54 15.03
C PHE A 14 -4.49 28.00 16.37
N SER A 15 -5.80 27.75 16.49
CA SER A 15 -6.42 27.28 17.73
C SER A 15 -7.31 26.04 17.56
N LEU A 16 -7.02 25.18 16.57
CA LEU A 16 -7.73 23.90 16.37
C LEU A 16 -6.82 22.67 16.28
N MET A 17 -5.55 22.74 16.69
CA MET A 17 -4.84 21.54 17.14
C MET A 17 -5.15 21.29 18.62
N ALA A 18 -6.43 21.12 18.93
CA ALA A 18 -6.82 20.47 20.15
C ALA A 18 -6.36 19.01 20.05
N CYS A 19 -5.33 18.71 20.84
CA CYS A 19 -4.85 17.40 21.26
C CYS A 19 -5.71 16.21 20.78
N ASN A 20 -5.37 15.64 19.63
CA ASN A 20 -5.67 14.25 19.36
C ASN A 20 -4.34 13.49 19.27
N ASN A 21 -3.50 13.66 20.30
CA ASN A 21 -2.33 12.82 20.47
C ASN A 21 -2.83 11.49 21.01
N GLU A 22 -3.21 10.60 20.10
CA GLU A 22 -3.37 9.20 20.43
C GLU A 22 -2.07 8.72 21.11
N PRO A 23 -2.15 8.05 22.28
CA PRO A 23 -0.94 7.66 23.01
C PRO A 23 0.01 6.90 22.10
N SER A 24 1.30 7.21 22.16
CA SER A 24 2.31 6.64 21.26
C SER A 24 2.29 5.11 21.20
N MET A 25 2.06 4.46 22.34
CA MET A 25 1.89 3.00 22.40
C MET A 25 0.65 2.50 21.65
N LYS A 26 -0.46 3.25 21.71
CA LYS A 26 -1.68 2.90 20.97
C LYS A 26 -1.45 3.00 19.45
N ARG A 27 -0.67 3.99 19.00
CA ARG A 27 -0.27 4.12 17.59
C ARG A 27 0.60 2.95 17.14
N ILE A 28 1.56 2.53 17.98
CA ILE A 28 2.36 1.31 17.76
C ILE A 28 1.45 0.08 17.63
N ASP A 29 0.54 -0.15 18.58
CA ASP A 29 -0.38 -1.29 18.55
C ASP A 29 -1.24 -1.30 17.27
N MET A 30 -1.66 -0.11 16.81
CA MET A 30 -2.39 0.05 15.55
C MET A 30 -1.53 -0.33 14.34
N MET A 31 -0.28 0.11 14.30
CA MET A 31 0.66 -0.27 13.24
C MET A 31 0.99 -1.77 13.26
N GLU A 32 1.19 -2.38 14.44
CA GLU A 32 1.39 -3.84 14.58
C GLU A 32 0.18 -4.62 14.03
N LYS A 33 -1.03 -4.15 14.31
CA LYS A 33 -2.25 -4.76 13.76
C LYS A 33 -2.37 -4.54 12.25
N GLN A 34 -2.03 -3.36 11.76
CA GLN A 34 -2.09 -3.01 10.35
C GLN A 34 -1.08 -3.83 9.55
N ILE A 35 0.17 -3.94 10.02
CA ILE A 35 1.20 -4.73 9.33
C ILE A 35 0.84 -6.23 9.30
N SER A 36 0.24 -6.78 10.36
CA SER A 36 -0.29 -8.15 10.33
C SER A 36 -1.43 -8.34 9.32
N THR A 37 -2.23 -7.29 9.09
CA THR A 37 -3.27 -7.30 8.05
C THR A 37 -2.65 -7.22 6.66
N ILE A 38 -1.62 -6.39 6.50
CA ILE A 38 -0.82 -6.26 5.28
C ILE A 38 -0.16 -7.59 4.92
N GLU A 39 0.43 -8.34 5.86
CA GLU A 39 1.00 -9.67 5.61
C GLU A 39 -0.03 -10.63 5.00
N LYS A 40 -1.24 -10.67 5.57
CA LYS A 40 -2.33 -11.50 5.03
C LYS A 40 -2.75 -11.04 3.63
N LYS A 41 -2.78 -9.72 3.41
CA LYS A 41 -3.09 -9.12 2.11
C LYS A 41 -2.01 -9.46 1.08
N TYR A 42 -0.74 -9.42 1.45
CA TYR A 42 0.38 -9.84 0.60
C TYR A 42 0.23 -11.30 0.19
N GLN A 43 -0.03 -12.22 1.12
CA GLN A 43 -0.29 -13.64 0.80
C GLN A 43 -1.49 -13.84 -0.14
N LYS A 44 -2.57 -13.08 0.06
CA LYS A 44 -3.72 -13.09 -0.88
C LYS A 44 -3.30 -12.58 -2.26
N THR A 45 -2.44 -11.56 -2.31
CA THR A 45 -1.94 -10.97 -3.56
C THR A 45 -1.06 -11.95 -4.33
N GLU A 46 -0.16 -12.65 -3.63
CA GLU A 46 0.66 -13.73 -4.21
C GLU A 46 -0.21 -14.84 -4.81
N THR A 47 -1.23 -15.29 -4.06
CA THR A 47 -2.15 -16.32 -4.56
C THR A 47 -2.92 -15.83 -5.81
N ALA A 48 -3.42 -14.60 -5.78
CA ALA A 48 -4.14 -14.03 -6.92
C ALA A 48 -3.23 -13.80 -8.13
N PHE A 49 -1.95 -13.49 -7.91
CA PHE A 49 -0.95 -13.39 -8.96
C PHE A 49 -0.71 -14.74 -9.63
N ASP A 50 -0.45 -15.79 -8.85
CA ASP A 50 -0.21 -17.15 -9.37
C ASP A 50 -1.42 -17.65 -10.19
N GLU A 51 -2.64 -17.48 -9.66
CA GLU A 51 -3.88 -17.81 -10.39
C GLU A 51 -3.99 -17.04 -11.71
N LEU A 52 -3.64 -15.75 -11.72
CA LEU A 52 -3.74 -14.92 -12.91
C LEU A 52 -2.66 -15.25 -13.95
N VAL A 53 -1.48 -15.70 -13.53
CA VAL A 53 -0.44 -16.21 -14.42
C VAL A 53 -0.93 -17.45 -15.16
N ASP A 54 -1.56 -18.39 -14.44
CA ASP A 54 -2.14 -19.59 -15.03
C ASP A 54 -3.29 -19.26 -16.00
N ASP A 55 -4.24 -18.42 -15.57
CA ASP A 55 -5.35 -17.90 -16.39
C ASP A 55 -4.83 -17.23 -17.69
N CYS A 56 -3.74 -16.46 -17.58
CA CYS A 56 -3.09 -15.79 -18.72
C CYS A 56 -2.47 -16.79 -19.70
N ALA A 57 -1.89 -17.88 -19.21
CA ALA A 57 -1.32 -18.93 -20.06
C ALA A 57 -2.41 -19.66 -20.87
N GLU A 58 -3.54 -20.01 -20.21
CA GLU A 58 -4.70 -20.62 -20.87
C GLU A 58 -5.28 -19.70 -21.94
N LEU A 59 -5.44 -18.41 -21.63
CA LEU A 59 -5.96 -17.43 -22.59
C LEU A 59 -5.03 -17.26 -23.80
N ASP A 60 -3.70 -17.23 -23.63
CA ASP A 60 -2.77 -17.14 -24.78
C ASP A 60 -2.83 -18.39 -25.67
N GLU A 61 -3.06 -19.58 -25.10
CA GLU A 61 -3.32 -20.80 -25.88
C GLU A 61 -4.63 -20.71 -26.67
N PHE A 62 -5.73 -20.31 -26.02
CA PHE A 62 -7.02 -20.12 -26.65
C PHE A 62 -6.97 -19.10 -27.81
N LEU A 63 -6.35 -17.94 -27.58
CA LEU A 63 -6.24 -16.88 -28.59
C LEU A 63 -5.36 -17.30 -29.77
N ARG A 64 -4.30 -18.09 -29.54
CA ARG A 64 -3.47 -18.66 -30.62
C ARG A 64 -4.26 -19.61 -31.51
N ASN A 65 -5.14 -20.42 -30.92
CA ASN A 65 -5.97 -21.37 -31.67
C ASN A 65 -7.08 -20.67 -32.48
N ASN A 66 -7.53 -19.49 -32.06
CA ASN A 66 -8.66 -18.76 -32.66
C ASN A 66 -8.29 -17.53 -33.51
N ASN A 67 -7.00 -17.20 -33.67
CA ASN A 67 -6.51 -16.02 -34.43
C ASN A 67 -7.08 -14.67 -33.97
N THR A 68 -7.42 -14.53 -32.69
CA THR A 68 -8.01 -13.31 -32.13
C THR A 68 -6.92 -12.28 -31.76
N PRO A 69 -7.16 -10.96 -31.95
CA PRO A 69 -6.21 -9.91 -31.57
C PRO A 69 -5.79 -9.99 -30.09
N LYS A 70 -4.55 -9.58 -29.81
CA LYS A 70 -3.87 -9.66 -28.49
C LYS A 70 -3.73 -8.36 -27.64
N PRO A 71 -4.41 -7.21 -27.89
CA PRO A 71 -4.19 -6.00 -27.07
C PRO A 71 -4.39 -6.19 -25.57
N GLU A 72 -5.43 -6.91 -25.19
CA GLU A 72 -5.80 -7.14 -23.78
C GLU A 72 -4.79 -8.05 -23.07
N MET A 73 -4.17 -8.97 -23.82
CA MET A 73 -3.05 -9.80 -23.34
C MET A 73 -1.78 -8.99 -23.07
N GLN A 74 -1.53 -7.92 -23.82
CA GLN A 74 -0.38 -7.06 -23.56
C GLN A 74 -0.55 -6.30 -22.24
N LEU A 75 -1.76 -5.82 -21.97
CA LEU A 75 -2.07 -5.13 -20.72
C LEU A 75 -1.97 -6.07 -19.51
N LEU A 76 -2.51 -7.29 -19.63
CA LEU A 76 -2.40 -8.31 -18.58
C LEU A 76 -0.93 -8.65 -18.27
N ARG A 77 -0.12 -8.90 -19.31
CA ARG A 77 1.33 -9.16 -19.15
C ARG A 77 2.07 -8.00 -18.51
N ALA A 78 1.71 -6.76 -18.86
CA ALA A 78 2.33 -5.58 -18.26
C ALA A 78 2.04 -5.49 -16.76
N TYR A 79 0.81 -5.78 -16.31
CA TYR A 79 0.47 -5.79 -14.89
C TYR A 79 1.16 -6.93 -14.13
N LEU A 80 1.21 -8.13 -14.71
CA LEU A 80 1.93 -9.26 -14.12
C LEU A 80 3.42 -8.94 -13.97
N GLN A 81 4.05 -8.40 -15.02
CA GLN A 81 5.45 -8.01 -14.96
C GLN A 81 5.69 -6.91 -13.92
N GLN A 82 4.83 -5.90 -13.85
CA GLN A 82 4.96 -4.83 -12.86
C GLN A 82 4.91 -5.36 -11.43
N TYR A 83 4.07 -6.35 -11.15
CA TYR A 83 4.03 -6.96 -9.83
C TYR A 83 5.25 -7.85 -9.57
N GLU A 84 5.66 -8.65 -10.56
CA GLU A 84 6.85 -9.49 -10.46
C GLU A 84 8.11 -8.67 -10.15
N ASP A 85 8.22 -7.47 -10.73
CA ASP A 85 9.33 -6.55 -10.48
C ASP A 85 9.29 -5.89 -9.08
N GLU A 86 8.12 -5.84 -8.44
CA GLU A 86 7.91 -5.14 -7.16
C GLU A 86 7.70 -6.07 -5.96
N ARG A 87 7.36 -7.36 -6.17
CA ARG A 87 6.98 -8.29 -5.10
C ARG A 87 8.05 -8.43 -4.01
N ASP A 88 9.32 -8.52 -4.41
CA ASP A 88 10.44 -8.65 -3.49
C ASP A 88 10.61 -7.37 -2.66
N ASN A 89 10.50 -6.20 -3.30
CA ASN A 89 10.56 -4.91 -2.61
C ASN A 89 9.40 -4.77 -1.60
N ILE A 90 8.19 -5.20 -1.97
CA ILE A 90 7.02 -5.16 -1.07
C ILE A 90 7.25 -6.07 0.14
N ASN A 91 7.77 -7.27 -0.08
CA ASN A 91 8.07 -8.21 1.00
C ASN A 91 9.19 -7.67 1.92
N GLU A 92 10.25 -7.09 1.35
CA GLU A 92 11.30 -6.42 2.12
C GLU A 92 10.77 -5.24 2.93
N ASP A 93 9.92 -4.40 2.34
CA ASP A 93 9.27 -3.26 3.01
C ASP A 93 8.40 -3.74 4.20
N ILE A 94 7.68 -4.86 4.05
CA ILE A 94 6.89 -5.47 5.14
C ILE A 94 7.79 -5.91 6.29
N GLU A 95 8.84 -6.68 6.01
CA GLU A 95 9.76 -7.17 7.04
C GLU A 95 10.52 -6.01 7.72
N TYR A 96 10.90 -4.99 6.95
CA TYR A 96 11.53 -3.79 7.47
C TYR A 96 10.59 -3.03 8.40
N SER A 97 9.34 -2.77 7.99
CA SER A 97 8.35 -2.08 8.83
C SER A 97 8.05 -2.87 10.11
N LYS A 98 7.96 -4.20 10.06
CA LYS A 98 7.80 -5.04 11.26
C LYS A 98 8.94 -4.83 12.25
N LEU A 99 10.18 -4.84 11.76
CA LEU A 99 11.36 -4.62 12.58
C LEU A 99 11.37 -3.19 13.16
N GLN A 100 11.07 -2.17 12.35
CA GLN A 100 11.03 -0.79 12.81
C GLN A 100 9.94 -0.55 13.86
N ILE A 101 8.73 -1.06 13.66
CA ILE A 101 7.66 -0.97 14.65
C ILE A 101 8.09 -1.62 15.98
N SER A 102 8.73 -2.80 15.93
CA SER A 102 9.25 -3.48 17.12
C SER A 102 10.34 -2.67 17.83
N ASN A 103 11.26 -2.07 17.08
CA ASN A 103 12.31 -1.21 17.64
C ASN A 103 11.71 0.06 18.27
N LEU A 104 10.77 0.72 17.58
CA LEU A 104 10.10 1.91 18.10
C LEU A 104 9.33 1.61 19.38
N LYS A 105 8.68 0.45 19.47
CA LYS A 105 8.01 -0.01 20.69
C LYS A 105 8.99 -0.12 21.85
N TYR A 106 10.12 -0.81 21.63
CA TYR A 106 11.17 -0.96 22.63
C TYR A 106 11.72 0.39 23.08
N ASP A 107 12.07 1.28 22.15
CA ASP A 107 12.65 2.59 22.45
C ASP A 107 11.68 3.50 23.22
N LEU A 108 10.37 3.40 22.93
CA LEU A 108 9.32 4.09 23.66
C LEU A 108 9.18 3.60 25.09
N GLU A 109 9.20 2.28 25.29
CA GLU A 109 9.17 1.67 26.63
C GLU A 109 10.41 2.05 27.45
N GLN A 110 11.57 2.18 26.80
CA GLN A 110 12.82 2.63 27.42
C GLN A 110 12.95 4.16 27.53
N SER A 111 11.94 4.93 27.08
CA SER A 111 11.94 6.40 27.10
C SER A 111 13.16 7.04 26.41
N LEU A 112 13.68 6.42 25.34
CA LEU A 112 14.89 6.85 24.63
C LEU A 112 14.66 8.09 23.75
N TYR A 113 13.40 8.43 23.47
CA TYR A 113 13.03 9.57 22.62
C TYR A 113 12.33 10.68 23.40
N ASN A 114 12.76 11.92 23.13
CA ASN A 114 11.96 13.09 23.43
C ASN A 114 10.71 13.15 22.54
N ASP A 115 9.72 13.95 22.94
CA ASP A 115 8.41 13.98 22.27
C ASP A 115 8.50 14.38 20.79
N SER A 116 9.42 15.27 20.42
CA SER A 116 9.60 15.70 19.03
C SER A 116 10.16 14.58 18.14
N LEU A 117 11.18 13.86 18.62
CA LEU A 117 11.82 12.79 17.88
C LEU A 117 10.89 11.57 17.78
N ARG A 118 10.14 11.30 18.87
CA ARG A 118 9.09 10.30 18.91
C ARG A 118 8.05 10.51 17.81
N GLU A 119 7.54 11.73 17.68
CA GLU A 119 6.52 12.03 16.68
C GLU A 119 7.03 11.84 15.25
N VAL A 120 8.27 12.26 14.98
CA VAL A 120 8.89 12.09 13.66
C VAL A 120 8.96 10.63 13.27
N TYR A 121 9.43 9.76 14.17
CA TYR A 121 9.55 8.34 13.86
C TYR A 121 8.20 7.64 13.73
N LEU A 122 7.24 7.92 14.62
CA LEU A 122 5.89 7.37 14.52
C LEU A 122 5.22 7.80 13.20
N SER A 123 5.25 9.08 12.88
CA SER A 123 4.69 9.60 11.64
C SER A 123 5.37 9.05 10.39
N SER A 124 6.69 8.77 10.46
CA SER A 124 7.43 8.18 9.35
C SER A 124 7.00 6.74 9.11
N GLU A 125 6.93 5.95 10.18
CA GLU A 125 6.57 4.54 10.10
C GLU A 125 5.11 4.36 9.67
N GLU A 126 4.18 5.18 10.18
CA GLU A 126 2.80 5.19 9.73
C GLU A 126 2.68 5.42 8.22
N LYS A 127 3.50 6.32 7.66
CA LYS A 127 3.52 6.56 6.21
C LYS A 127 4.06 5.36 5.44
N ALA A 128 5.09 4.69 5.96
CA ALA A 128 5.64 3.48 5.35
C ALA A 128 4.59 2.36 5.30
N VAL A 129 3.98 2.03 6.44
CA VAL A 129 2.92 1.03 6.55
C VAL A 129 1.74 1.35 5.60
N ASN A 130 1.28 2.59 5.58
CA ASN A 130 0.19 3.01 4.69
C ASN A 130 0.56 2.92 3.20
N LYS A 131 1.82 3.19 2.84
CA LYS A 131 2.31 3.07 1.46
C LYS A 131 2.28 1.62 1.01
N ILE A 132 2.79 0.69 1.83
CA ILE A 132 2.77 -0.74 1.54
C ILE A 132 1.33 -1.22 1.33
N GLU A 133 0.41 -0.82 2.22
CA GLU A 133 -0.99 -1.19 2.10
C GLU A 133 -1.61 -0.71 0.79
N ALA A 134 -1.36 0.55 0.40
CA ALA A 134 -1.87 1.12 -0.83
C ALA A 134 -1.30 0.43 -2.09
N GLN A 135 -0.03 0.00 -2.06
CA GLN A 135 0.58 -0.77 -3.15
C GLN A 135 -0.12 -2.12 -3.31
N LEU A 136 -0.37 -2.83 -2.21
CA LEU A 136 -1.11 -4.09 -2.24
C LEU A 136 -2.54 -3.92 -2.73
N ASP A 137 -3.27 -2.91 -2.23
CA ASP A 137 -4.63 -2.63 -2.69
C ASP A 137 -4.69 -2.33 -4.18
N TYR A 138 -3.69 -1.61 -4.72
CA TYR A 138 -3.57 -1.37 -6.15
C TYR A 138 -3.42 -2.68 -6.93
N PHE A 139 -2.50 -3.56 -6.56
CA PHE A 139 -2.26 -4.80 -7.30
C PHE A 139 -3.45 -5.75 -7.20
N LEU A 140 -4.04 -5.90 -6.02
CA LEU A 140 -5.22 -6.74 -5.81
C LEU A 140 -6.40 -6.31 -6.70
N ASP A 141 -6.71 -5.01 -6.71
CA ASP A 141 -7.78 -4.45 -7.56
C ASP A 141 -7.51 -4.70 -9.06
N ARG A 142 -6.24 -4.61 -9.49
CA ARG A 142 -5.87 -4.91 -10.88
C ARG A 142 -6.03 -6.39 -11.19
N PHE A 143 -5.58 -7.29 -10.31
CA PHE A 143 -5.69 -8.72 -10.54
C PHE A 143 -7.13 -9.19 -10.56
N GLU A 144 -7.98 -8.70 -9.65
CA GLU A 144 -9.41 -9.02 -9.63
C GLU A 144 -10.09 -8.60 -10.95
N LYS A 145 -9.82 -7.37 -11.43
CA LYS A 145 -10.35 -6.89 -12.73
C LYS A 145 -9.86 -7.70 -13.92
N GLN A 146 -8.60 -8.12 -13.93
CA GLN A 146 -8.05 -8.91 -15.02
C GLN A 146 -8.53 -10.36 -15.00
N SER A 147 -8.67 -10.97 -13.83
CA SER A 147 -9.22 -12.32 -13.72
C SER A 147 -10.68 -12.37 -14.21
N GLU A 148 -11.50 -11.37 -13.89
CA GLU A 148 -12.85 -11.24 -14.45
C GLU A 148 -12.84 -11.13 -15.97
N PHE A 149 -11.91 -10.34 -16.53
CA PHE A 149 -11.75 -10.23 -17.98
C PHE A 149 -11.40 -11.58 -18.61
N VAL A 150 -10.37 -12.28 -18.10
CA VAL A 150 -9.93 -13.57 -18.66
C VAL A 150 -11.05 -14.61 -18.61
N LYS A 151 -11.74 -14.72 -17.48
CA LYS A 151 -12.89 -15.64 -17.31
C LYS A 151 -14.03 -15.37 -18.28
N ASN A 152 -14.23 -14.12 -18.68
CA ASN A 152 -15.24 -13.75 -19.67
C ASN A 152 -14.78 -14.00 -21.12
N ALA A 153 -13.48 -13.84 -21.39
CA ALA A 153 -12.90 -14.06 -22.71
C ALA A 153 -12.87 -15.55 -23.10
N VAL A 154 -12.57 -16.45 -22.15
CA VAL A 154 -12.52 -17.91 -22.41
C VAL A 154 -13.91 -18.53 -22.62
N LYS A 155 -14.97 -17.90 -22.11
CA LYS A 155 -16.36 -18.42 -22.24
C LYS A 155 -17.05 -18.08 -23.57
N GLN A 156 -16.44 -17.23 -24.40
CA GLN A 156 -16.97 -16.81 -25.71
C GLN A 156 -16.46 -17.73 -26.82
#